data_AF-A0A6I9P4P4-F1
#
_entry.id   AF-A0A6I9P4P4-F1
#
_cell.length_a   1.000
_cell.length_b   1.000
_cell.length_c   1.000
_cell.angle_alpha   90.00
_cell.angle_beta   90.00
_cell.angle_gamma   90.00
#
_symmetry.space_group_name_H-M   'P 1'
#
loop_
_entity.id
_entity.type
_entity.pdbx_description
1 polymer ?
#
loop_
_entity_poly.entity_id
_entity_poly.type
_entity_poly.pdbx_seq_one_letter_code
_entity_poly.pdbx_strand_id
1 'polypeptide(L)'
;LKHVSHDGFCVSLQLYKRFSLPGKPSESMGKGRDWNVDLIPKFLMANGQLVRMLLITKVTKYLDFKVIEGSYVYKKGKIYKVPSTEAEALSSSLMGLFEKRRFKNFLQFVAKYDPEDPKTMEGIDPTKTPMRDVFAKFSLGQDVMDFTGHSLALHRTDDYLDQPCLDTIKRIKLYSESLAMHGKSPYLYPLYGLGELPQGFARLSAIYGGTYMLNKPIEEIVVEDGKVVGVKSEGEVSILLSNMFEFSL
;
A
#
# COMPACT_ATOMS: atom_id res chain seq x y z
N LEU A 1 -21.37 -13.36 13.19
CA LEU A 1 -19.92 -13.65 13.26
C LEU A 1 -19.34 -12.81 14.39
N LYS A 2 -18.93 -13.43 15.51
CA LYS A 2 -18.31 -12.69 16.61
C LYS A 2 -16.91 -12.24 16.15
N HIS A 3 -16.74 -10.93 15.95
CA HIS A 3 -15.45 -10.29 15.66
C HIS A 3 -14.65 -10.26 16.97
N VAL A 4 -13.77 -11.25 17.19
CA VAL A 4 -13.00 -11.42 18.44
C VAL A 4 -11.51 -11.06 18.25
N SER A 5 -11.09 -10.58 17.09
CA SER A 5 -9.73 -10.10 16.90
C SER A 5 -9.70 -8.78 16.13
N HIS A 6 -8.73 -7.94 16.50
CA HIS A 6 -8.37 -6.72 15.80
C HIS A 6 -7.78 -7.09 14.43
N ASP A 7 -8.64 -7.37 13.46
CA ASP A 7 -8.37 -7.50 12.02
C ASP A 7 -7.13 -8.31 11.58
N GLY A 8 -6.83 -9.37 12.32
CA GLY A 8 -5.91 -10.44 11.93
C GLY A 8 -6.32 -11.75 12.62
N PHE A 9 -6.33 -12.86 11.88
CA PHE A 9 -6.57 -14.17 12.46
C PHE A 9 -5.21 -14.74 12.90
N CYS A 10 -4.98 -14.76 14.22
CA CYS A 10 -4.15 -15.82 14.77
C CYS A 10 -5.00 -17.10 14.79
N VAL A 11 -4.35 -18.25 14.70
CA VAL A 11 -4.90 -19.60 14.95
C VAL A 11 -5.44 -20.30 13.68
N SER A 12 -4.63 -21.22 13.15
CA SER A 12 -4.95 -22.12 12.03
C SER A 12 -6.35 -22.78 12.06
N LEU A 13 -6.91 -23.06 13.24
CA LEU A 13 -8.29 -23.56 13.41
C LEU A 13 -9.37 -22.53 13.01
N GLN A 14 -9.14 -21.24 13.25
CA GLN A 14 -10.06 -20.19 12.84
C GLN A 14 -10.10 -20.06 11.31
N LEU A 15 -8.95 -20.24 10.65
CA LEU A 15 -8.86 -20.27 9.19
C LEU A 15 -9.66 -21.43 8.59
N TYR A 16 -9.47 -22.66 9.11
CA TYR A 16 -10.21 -23.85 8.66
C TYR A 16 -11.71 -23.66 8.85
N LYS A 17 -12.13 -23.18 10.02
CA LYS A 17 -13.53 -22.88 10.30
C LYS A 17 -14.09 -21.80 9.36
N ARG A 18 -13.33 -20.74 9.09
CA ARG A 18 -13.74 -19.60 8.25
C ARG A 18 -14.03 -20.03 6.81
N PHE A 19 -13.21 -20.94 6.28
CA PHE A 19 -13.32 -21.47 4.92
C PHE A 19 -14.07 -22.81 4.83
N SER A 20 -14.70 -23.24 5.93
CA SER A 20 -15.44 -24.51 6.00
C SER A 20 -14.62 -25.71 5.53
N LEU A 21 -13.31 -25.70 5.78
CA LEU A 21 -12.42 -26.78 5.40
C LEU A 21 -12.65 -27.99 6.32
N PRO A 22 -12.78 -29.21 5.76
CA PRO A 22 -12.95 -30.41 6.56
C PRO A 22 -11.69 -30.74 7.35
N GLY A 23 -11.85 -31.33 8.53
CA GLY A 23 -10.75 -31.84 9.34
C GLY A 23 -10.01 -30.76 10.15
N LYS A 24 -8.76 -31.07 10.50
CA LYS A 24 -7.84 -30.19 11.23
C LYS A 24 -6.59 -29.95 10.37
N PRO A 25 -5.85 -28.85 10.61
CA PRO A 25 -4.55 -28.63 9.97
C PRO A 25 -3.64 -29.86 10.16
N SER A 26 -2.92 -30.25 9.09
CA SER A 26 -1.98 -31.37 9.17
C SER A 26 -0.80 -31.03 10.08
N GLU A 27 -0.21 -32.05 10.73
CA GLU A 27 0.93 -31.85 11.64
C GLU A 27 2.15 -31.21 10.94
N SER A 28 2.30 -31.44 9.63
CA SER A 28 3.33 -30.82 8.80
C SER A 28 3.24 -29.29 8.71
N MET A 29 2.09 -28.68 9.04
CA MET A 29 1.94 -27.23 9.10
C MET A 29 2.49 -26.62 10.39
N GLY A 30 2.97 -27.43 11.34
CA GLY A 30 3.52 -26.94 12.59
C GLY A 30 2.46 -26.38 13.55
N LYS A 31 2.87 -25.47 14.43
CA LYS A 31 2.00 -24.96 15.51
C LYS A 31 1.12 -23.84 14.99
N GLY A 32 -0.18 -23.93 15.23
CA GLY A 32 -1.16 -22.93 14.77
C GLY A 32 -0.92 -21.49 15.26
N ARG A 33 -0.18 -21.30 16.36
CA ARG A 33 0.19 -19.97 16.90
C ARG A 33 1.29 -19.27 16.10
N ASP A 34 2.03 -20.01 15.27
CA ASP A 34 3.10 -19.47 14.43
C ASP A 34 2.52 -18.91 13.11
N TRP A 35 1.21 -19.09 12.87
CA TRP A 35 0.49 -18.63 11.69
C TRP A 35 -0.31 -17.36 12.00
N ASN A 36 0.04 -16.28 11.31
CA ASN A 36 -0.75 -15.06 11.22
C ASN A 36 -1.08 -14.84 9.75
N VAL A 37 -2.35 -15.05 9.39
CA VAL A 37 -2.80 -15.07 7.99
C VAL A 37 -3.75 -13.90 7.75
N ASP A 38 -3.25 -12.91 7.02
CA ASP A 38 -4.09 -11.79 6.59
C ASP A 38 -5.11 -12.26 5.55
N LEU A 39 -6.38 -11.93 5.75
CA LEU A 39 -7.42 -12.19 4.74
C LEU A 39 -7.30 -11.25 3.54
N ILE A 40 -6.74 -10.06 3.75
CA ILE A 40 -6.52 -9.05 2.73
C ILE A 40 -5.08 -8.55 2.86
N PRO A 41 -4.09 -9.33 2.40
CA PRO A 41 -2.69 -8.93 2.48
C PRO A 41 -2.45 -7.71 1.59
N LYS A 42 -1.80 -6.69 2.14
CA LYS A 42 -1.41 -5.45 1.46
C LYS A 42 -0.02 -5.03 1.89
N PHE A 43 0.78 -4.62 0.92
CA PHE A 43 2.08 -4.00 1.20
C PHE A 43 1.95 -2.51 1.44
N LEU A 44 2.89 -1.97 2.21
CA LEU A 44 3.04 -0.54 2.42
C LEU A 44 4.17 -0.03 1.52
N MET A 45 3.89 0.98 0.71
CA MET A 45 4.93 1.69 -0.04
C MET A 45 5.84 2.41 0.95
N ALA A 46 7.15 2.17 0.90
CA ALA A 46 8.08 2.58 1.95
C ALA A 46 8.10 4.11 2.15
N ASN A 47 8.09 4.90 1.08
CA ASN A 47 7.97 6.37 1.13
C ASN A 47 6.52 6.86 0.96
N GLY A 48 5.53 5.96 1.16
CA GLY A 48 4.12 6.24 0.94
C GLY A 48 3.47 7.03 2.07
N GLN A 49 2.31 7.64 1.76
CA GLN A 49 1.55 8.42 2.73
C GLN A 49 1.16 7.64 3.98
N LEU A 50 0.81 6.35 3.84
CA LEU A 50 0.48 5.50 4.99
C LEU A 50 1.65 5.36 5.97
N VAL A 51 2.85 5.07 5.47
CA VAL A 51 4.06 4.99 6.32
C VAL A 51 4.34 6.34 6.98
N ARG A 52 4.19 7.45 6.25
CA ARG A 52 4.32 8.80 6.81
C ARG A 52 3.33 9.06 7.95
N MET A 53 2.08 8.63 7.82
CA MET A 53 1.08 8.73 8.90
C MET A 53 1.48 7.90 10.13
N LEU A 54 1.98 6.67 9.93
CA LEU A 54 2.45 5.83 11.05
C LEU A 54 3.61 6.47 11.81
N LEU A 55 4.51 7.18 11.11
CA LEU A 55 5.60 7.93 11.72
C LEU A 55 5.10 9.14 12.50
N ILE A 56 4.16 9.92 11.93
CA ILE A 56 3.56 11.11 12.58
C ILE A 56 2.87 10.72 13.90
N THR A 57 2.07 9.64 13.89
CA THR A 57 1.38 9.16 15.09
C THR A 57 2.30 8.47 16.09
N LYS A 58 3.55 8.20 15.70
CA LYS A 58 4.56 7.46 16.50
C LYS A 58 4.13 6.02 16.85
N VAL A 59 3.15 5.47 16.14
CA VAL A 59 2.70 4.08 16.34
C VAL A 59 3.75 3.06 15.91
N THR A 60 4.71 3.48 15.06
CA THR A 60 5.86 2.66 14.65
C THR A 60 6.71 2.14 15.81
N LYS A 61 6.62 2.74 17.00
CA LYS A 61 7.26 2.21 18.23
C LYS A 61 6.74 0.82 18.65
N TYR A 62 5.60 0.41 18.13
CA TYR A 62 4.94 -0.86 18.43
C TYR A 62 4.92 -1.81 17.23
N LEU A 63 5.56 -1.43 16.11
CA LEU A 63 5.48 -2.15 14.85
C LEU A 63 6.88 -2.35 14.29
N ASP A 64 7.24 -3.60 14.06
CA ASP A 64 8.46 -3.94 13.33
C ASP A 64 8.12 -4.21 11.87
N PHE A 65 8.78 -3.51 10.95
CA PHE A 65 8.58 -3.69 9.51
C PHE A 65 9.75 -4.45 8.89
N LYS A 66 9.43 -5.34 7.95
CA LYS A 66 10.40 -6.00 7.09
C LYS A 66 10.21 -5.58 5.64
N VAL A 67 11.33 -5.38 4.95
CA VAL A 67 11.38 -5.10 3.52
C VAL A 67 11.04 -6.39 2.76
N ILE A 68 10.13 -6.29 1.80
CA ILE A 68 9.80 -7.40 0.90
C ILE A 68 10.96 -7.65 -0.07
N GLU A 69 11.25 -8.92 -0.36
CA GLU A 69 12.48 -9.29 -1.06
C GLU A 69 12.49 -8.94 -2.55
N GLY A 70 11.32 -8.87 -3.18
CA GLY A 70 11.24 -8.56 -4.61
C GLY A 70 9.85 -8.19 -5.07
N SER A 71 9.82 -7.57 -6.26
CA SER A 71 8.61 -7.21 -6.99
C SER A 71 8.73 -7.81 -8.39
N TYR A 72 7.68 -8.51 -8.83
CA TYR A 72 7.68 -9.28 -10.07
C TYR A 72 6.45 -8.99 -10.92
N VAL A 73 6.62 -9.04 -12.24
CA VAL A 73 5.56 -8.89 -13.23
C VAL A 73 5.44 -10.16 -14.07
N TYR A 74 4.21 -10.54 -14.39
CA TYR A 74 3.92 -11.67 -15.26
C TYR A 74 3.93 -11.23 -16.73
N LYS A 75 4.59 -12.01 -17.60
CA LYS A 75 4.58 -11.83 -19.05
C LYS A 75 4.71 -13.19 -19.73
N LYS A 76 3.74 -13.54 -20.58
CA LYS A 76 3.77 -14.74 -21.46
C LYS A 76 4.18 -16.04 -20.73
N GLY A 77 3.53 -16.34 -19.61
CA GLY A 77 3.75 -17.58 -18.85
C GLY A 77 4.95 -17.57 -17.89
N LYS A 78 5.67 -16.45 -17.78
CA LYS A 78 6.84 -16.31 -16.89
C LYS A 78 6.72 -15.08 -16.00
N ILE A 79 7.37 -15.11 -14.85
CA ILE A 79 7.52 -13.95 -13.97
C ILE A 79 8.92 -13.36 -14.12
N TYR A 80 9.00 -12.03 -14.04
CA TYR A 80 10.23 -11.27 -14.22
C TYR A 80 10.35 -10.25 -13.11
N LYS A 81 11.56 -10.03 -12.59
CA LYS A 81 11.80 -8.96 -11.62
C LYS A 81 11.51 -7.61 -12.29
N VAL A 82 10.76 -6.76 -11.60
CA VAL A 82 10.39 -5.42 -12.09
C VAL A 82 11.65 -4.53 -12.09
N PRO A 83 12.14 -4.05 -13.25
CA PRO A 83 13.33 -3.22 -13.31
C PRO A 83 13.00 -1.81 -12.84
N SER A 84 13.68 -1.38 -11.80
CA SER A 84 13.27 -0.17 -11.07
C SER A 84 14.43 0.82 -10.85
N THR A 85 15.63 0.43 -11.27
CA THR A 85 16.85 1.25 -11.32
C THR A 85 17.49 1.19 -12.70
N GLU A 86 18.42 2.11 -12.99
CA GLU A 86 19.17 2.09 -14.26
C GLU A 86 19.91 0.76 -14.50
N ALA A 87 20.54 0.21 -13.46
CA ALA A 87 21.30 -1.04 -13.54
C ALA A 87 20.39 -2.25 -13.78
N GLU A 88 19.21 -2.27 -13.16
CA GLU A 88 18.21 -3.32 -13.37
C GLU A 88 17.55 -3.20 -14.75
N ALA A 89 17.30 -1.98 -15.24
CA ALA A 89 16.78 -1.75 -16.59
C ALA A 89 17.72 -2.35 -17.66
N LEU A 90 19.03 -2.17 -17.51
CA LEU A 90 20.03 -2.69 -18.44
C LEU A 90 20.19 -4.22 -18.36
N SER A 91 19.97 -4.83 -17.19
CA SER A 91 20.08 -6.29 -17.01
C SER A 91 18.77 -7.04 -17.25
N SER A 92 17.61 -6.37 -17.27
CA SER A 92 16.29 -7.00 -17.39
C SER A 92 16.11 -7.85 -18.65
N SER A 93 15.42 -8.98 -18.55
CA SER A 93 15.02 -9.79 -19.72
C SER A 93 13.63 -9.43 -20.27
N LEU A 94 12.96 -8.41 -19.70
CA LEU A 94 11.64 -7.95 -20.17
C LEU A 94 11.68 -7.18 -21.49
N MET A 95 12.84 -6.61 -21.82
CA MET A 95 13.05 -5.65 -22.91
C MET A 95 14.18 -6.10 -23.84
N GLY A 96 14.06 -5.75 -25.12
CA GLY A 96 15.16 -5.87 -26.08
C GLY A 96 16.30 -4.88 -25.79
N LEU A 97 17.50 -5.14 -26.31
CA LEU A 97 18.72 -4.35 -26.07
C LEU A 97 18.53 -2.83 -26.25
N PHE A 98 17.94 -2.40 -27.37
CA PHE A 98 17.71 -0.98 -27.65
C PHE A 98 16.65 -0.35 -26.76
N GLU A 99 15.63 -1.12 -26.39
CA GLU A 99 14.51 -0.66 -25.58
C GLU A 99 14.93 -0.41 -24.12
N LYS A 100 15.87 -1.20 -23.60
CA LYS A 100 16.48 -0.95 -22.28
C LYS A 100 17.11 0.42 -22.16
N ARG A 101 17.81 0.89 -23.21
CA ARG A 101 18.44 2.22 -23.21
C ARG A 101 17.38 3.32 -23.21
N ARG A 102 16.29 3.14 -23.95
CA ARG A 102 15.16 4.10 -23.96
C ARG A 102 14.44 4.14 -22.61
N PHE A 103 14.17 2.98 -22.02
CA PHE A 103 13.56 2.88 -20.71
C PHE A 103 14.46 3.47 -19.60
N LYS A 104 15.78 3.24 -19.67
CA LYS A 104 16.74 3.90 -18.79
C LYS A 104 16.61 5.43 -18.87
N ASN A 105 16.58 6.01 -20.06
CA ASN A 105 16.43 7.45 -20.24
C ASN A 105 15.09 7.96 -19.69
N PHE A 106 14.01 7.20 -19.86
CA PHE A 106 12.71 7.51 -19.26
C PHE A 106 12.78 7.53 -17.72
N LEU A 107 13.40 6.53 -17.09
CA LEU A 107 13.58 6.52 -15.63
C LEU A 107 14.43 7.70 -15.15
N GLN A 108 15.45 8.10 -15.91
CA GLN A 108 16.25 9.29 -15.62
C GLN A 108 15.43 10.57 -15.69
N PHE A 109 14.55 10.70 -16.68
CA PHE A 109 13.61 11.80 -16.79
C PHE A 109 12.68 11.87 -15.56
N VAL A 110 12.06 10.75 -15.19
CA VAL A 110 11.19 10.69 -13.99
C VAL A 110 11.95 11.00 -12.71
N ALA A 111 13.17 10.49 -12.55
CA ALA A 111 13.98 10.73 -11.37
C ALA A 111 14.33 12.22 -11.21
N LYS A 112 14.63 12.90 -12.32
CA LYS A 112 14.98 14.33 -12.35
C LYS A 112 13.79 15.27 -12.23
N TYR A 113 12.57 14.79 -12.43
CA TYR A 113 11.36 15.61 -12.33
C TYR A 113 11.33 16.41 -11.02
N ASP A 114 11.26 17.74 -11.13
CA ASP A 114 11.09 18.69 -10.03
C ASP A 114 10.00 19.70 -10.44
N PRO A 115 8.86 19.77 -9.73
CA PRO A 115 7.80 20.73 -10.06
C PRO A 115 8.26 22.20 -9.98
N GLU A 116 9.32 22.51 -9.23
CA GLU A 116 9.84 23.86 -9.06
C GLU A 116 10.90 24.24 -10.12
N ASP A 117 11.41 23.27 -10.89
CA ASP A 117 12.35 23.51 -12.00
C ASP A 117 11.75 23.07 -13.35
N PRO A 118 11.19 24.00 -14.15
CA PRO A 118 10.62 23.72 -15.46
C PRO A 118 11.60 23.05 -16.44
N LYS A 119 12.91 23.18 -16.26
CA LYS A 119 13.91 22.53 -17.15
C LYS A 119 13.85 21.02 -17.04
N THR A 120 13.46 20.49 -15.88
CA THR A 120 13.35 19.05 -15.64
C THR A 120 12.18 18.41 -16.38
N MET A 121 11.23 19.21 -16.89
CA MET A 121 10.09 18.74 -17.68
C MET A 121 10.46 18.42 -19.13
N GLU A 122 11.64 18.83 -19.60
CA GLU A 122 12.11 18.61 -20.97
C GLU A 122 11.06 18.95 -22.06
N GLY A 123 10.32 20.05 -21.87
CA GLY A 123 9.28 20.50 -22.81
C GLY A 123 7.91 19.82 -22.69
N ILE A 124 7.69 18.98 -21.68
CA ILE A 124 6.38 18.39 -21.36
C ILE A 124 5.61 19.32 -20.40
N ASP A 125 4.31 19.55 -20.63
CA ASP A 125 3.43 20.16 -19.63
C ASP A 125 2.77 19.03 -18.83
N PRO A 126 3.23 18.69 -17.61
CA PRO A 126 2.76 17.50 -16.91
C PRO A 126 1.28 17.56 -16.52
N THR A 127 0.70 18.75 -16.50
CA THR A 127 -0.71 18.98 -16.15
C THR A 127 -1.65 18.82 -17.35
N LYS A 128 -1.12 18.72 -18.57
CA LYS A 128 -1.92 18.63 -19.80
C LYS A 128 -1.52 17.49 -20.72
N THR A 129 -0.23 17.18 -20.81
CA THR A 129 0.28 16.15 -21.72
C THR A 129 -0.18 14.77 -21.25
N PRO A 130 -0.91 14.00 -22.09
CA PRO A 130 -1.28 12.63 -21.79
C PRO A 130 -0.05 11.73 -21.56
N MET A 131 -0.17 10.74 -20.68
CA MET A 131 0.94 9.82 -20.42
C MET A 131 1.39 9.04 -21.67
N ARG A 132 0.47 8.72 -22.59
CA ARG A 132 0.80 8.09 -23.89
C ARG A 132 1.82 8.89 -24.69
N ASP A 133 1.74 10.23 -24.65
CA ASP A 133 2.61 11.10 -25.43
C ASP A 133 4.01 11.16 -24.80
N VAL A 134 4.08 11.06 -23.47
CA VAL A 134 5.35 10.89 -22.76
C VAL A 134 5.99 9.56 -23.17
N PHE A 135 5.25 8.45 -23.19
CA PHE A 135 5.79 7.17 -23.65
C PHE A 135 6.23 7.21 -25.12
N ALA A 136 5.48 7.88 -25.98
CA ALA A 136 5.84 8.10 -27.38
C ALA A 136 7.14 8.92 -27.53
N LYS A 137 7.31 9.98 -26.73
CA LYS A 137 8.56 10.79 -26.70
C LYS A 137 9.80 9.94 -26.43
N PHE A 138 9.69 8.96 -25.53
CA PHE A 138 10.78 8.00 -25.24
C PHE A 138 10.78 6.77 -26.15
N SER A 139 9.82 6.66 -27.08
CA SER A 139 9.65 5.53 -28.01
C SER A 139 9.61 4.18 -27.29
N LEU A 140 8.83 4.12 -26.20
CA LEU A 140 8.61 2.89 -25.43
C LEU A 140 7.52 2.05 -26.11
N GLY A 141 7.77 0.75 -26.30
CA GLY A 141 6.77 -0.15 -26.87
C GLY A 141 5.67 -0.51 -25.87
N GLN A 142 4.57 -1.08 -26.35
CA GLN A 142 3.41 -1.45 -25.52
C GLN A 142 3.80 -2.31 -24.31
N ASP A 143 4.62 -3.36 -24.52
CA ASP A 143 5.09 -4.23 -23.44
C ASP A 143 5.77 -3.45 -22.29
N VAL A 144 6.49 -2.36 -22.60
CA VAL A 144 7.16 -1.51 -21.61
C VAL A 144 6.18 -0.59 -20.92
N MET A 145 5.26 0.00 -21.69
CA MET A 145 4.19 0.83 -21.15
C MET A 145 3.36 0.02 -20.13
N ASP A 146 2.99 -1.21 -20.46
CA ASP A 146 2.19 -2.09 -19.61
C ASP A 146 2.87 -2.31 -18.25
N PHE A 147 4.11 -2.81 -18.22
CA PHE A 147 4.77 -3.05 -16.93
C PHE A 147 5.09 -1.74 -16.20
N THR A 148 5.35 -0.64 -16.92
CA THR A 148 5.60 0.67 -16.29
C THR A 148 4.34 1.20 -15.60
N GLY A 149 3.21 1.20 -16.29
CA GLY A 149 1.92 1.64 -15.72
C GLY A 149 1.45 0.73 -14.58
N HIS A 150 1.49 -0.58 -14.78
CA HIS A 150 0.87 -1.52 -13.83
C HIS A 150 1.81 -1.97 -12.71
N SER A 151 3.12 -2.04 -12.94
CA SER A 151 4.08 -2.57 -11.95
C SER A 151 4.91 -1.50 -11.26
N LEU A 152 5.14 -0.33 -11.89
CA LEU A 152 5.82 0.81 -11.25
C LEU A 152 4.80 1.85 -10.76
N ALA A 153 3.90 2.33 -11.63
CA ALA A 153 2.90 3.33 -11.25
C ALA A 153 1.69 2.73 -10.50
N LEU A 154 1.56 1.40 -10.51
CA LEU A 154 0.50 0.65 -9.83
C LEU A 154 -0.92 1.06 -10.26
N HIS A 155 -1.08 1.44 -11.53
CA HIS A 155 -2.38 1.63 -12.13
C HIS A 155 -3.08 0.28 -12.34
N ARG A 156 -4.40 0.26 -12.17
CA ARG A 156 -5.22 -0.96 -12.30
C ARG A 156 -5.75 -1.16 -13.71
N THR A 157 -5.87 -0.08 -14.46
CA THR A 157 -6.45 0.02 -15.82
C THR A 157 -5.57 0.95 -16.64
N ASP A 158 -5.74 0.94 -17.97
CA ASP A 158 -4.99 1.77 -18.90
C ASP A 158 -5.53 3.20 -19.06
N ASP A 159 -6.57 3.58 -18.29
CA ASP A 159 -7.19 4.91 -18.37
C ASP A 159 -6.16 6.04 -18.17
N TYR A 160 -5.10 5.78 -17.39
CA TYR A 160 -4.01 6.72 -17.13
C TYR A 160 -3.24 7.16 -18.38
N LEU A 161 -3.30 6.38 -19.47
CA LEU A 161 -2.63 6.70 -20.73
C LEU A 161 -3.16 8.01 -21.34
N ASP A 162 -4.46 8.27 -21.16
CA ASP A 162 -5.16 9.43 -21.71
C ASP A 162 -5.35 10.56 -20.67
N GLN A 163 -4.83 10.39 -19.45
CA GLN A 163 -4.82 11.40 -18.40
C GLN A 163 -3.50 12.18 -18.38
N PRO A 164 -3.49 13.41 -17.82
CA PRO A 164 -2.26 14.16 -17.59
C PRO A 164 -1.19 13.33 -16.87
N CYS A 165 0.04 13.39 -17.39
CA CYS A 165 1.12 12.49 -16.95
C CYS A 165 1.65 12.76 -15.53
N LEU A 166 1.29 13.88 -14.91
CA LEU A 166 1.76 14.29 -13.58
C LEU A 166 1.59 13.20 -12.50
N ASP A 167 0.39 12.61 -12.39
CA ASP A 167 0.12 11.59 -11.37
C ASP A 167 0.98 10.33 -11.61
N THR A 168 1.07 9.90 -12.86
CA THR A 168 1.87 8.73 -13.24
C THR A 168 3.36 8.96 -12.99
N ILE A 169 3.90 10.13 -13.33
CA ILE A 169 5.29 10.49 -13.04
C ILE A 169 5.55 10.46 -11.52
N LYS A 170 4.66 11.06 -10.72
CA LYS A 170 4.77 11.06 -9.26
C LYS A 170 4.73 9.66 -8.66
N ARG A 171 3.86 8.77 -9.17
CA ARG A 171 3.77 7.37 -8.72
C ARG A 171 5.03 6.58 -9.04
N ILE A 172 5.57 6.72 -10.24
CA ILE A 172 6.82 6.05 -10.65
C ILE A 172 7.99 6.58 -9.80
N LYS A 173 8.05 7.91 -9.59
CA LYS A 173 9.08 8.52 -8.72
C LYS A 173 8.98 8.00 -7.28
N LEU A 174 7.77 7.95 -6.70
CA LEU A 174 7.51 7.37 -5.38
C LEU A 174 7.98 5.92 -5.28
N TYR A 175 7.74 5.11 -6.31
CA TYR A 175 8.22 3.73 -6.36
C TYR A 175 9.76 3.69 -6.32
N SER A 176 10.43 4.45 -7.19
CA SER A 176 11.90 4.49 -7.27
C SER A 176 12.54 5.00 -5.98
N GLU A 177 12.00 6.05 -5.37
CA GLU A 177 12.46 6.56 -4.08
C GLU A 177 12.27 5.54 -2.96
N SER A 178 11.12 4.87 -2.92
CA SER A 178 10.83 3.82 -1.94
C SER A 178 11.79 2.64 -2.06
N LEU A 179 12.12 2.25 -3.29
CA LEU A 179 13.12 1.21 -3.54
C LEU A 179 14.52 1.65 -3.09
N ALA A 180 14.91 2.90 -3.38
CA ALA A 180 16.24 3.41 -3.05
C ALA A 180 16.55 3.37 -1.55
N MET A 181 15.52 3.46 -0.68
CA MET A 181 15.70 3.37 0.78
C MET A 181 16.15 1.99 1.27
N HIS A 182 15.80 0.90 0.57
CA HIS A 182 15.97 -0.47 1.07
C HIS A 182 16.60 -1.46 0.09
N GLY A 183 16.72 -1.10 -1.20
CA GLY A 183 17.46 -1.82 -2.24
C GLY A 183 16.86 -3.13 -2.78
N LYS A 184 15.85 -3.71 -2.11
CA LYS A 184 15.24 -5.00 -2.52
C LYS A 184 13.94 -4.83 -3.30
N SER A 185 12.97 -4.17 -2.68
CA SER A 185 11.68 -3.79 -3.25
C SER A 185 11.23 -2.47 -2.58
N PRO A 186 10.22 -1.77 -3.13
CA PRO A 186 9.71 -0.53 -2.52
C PRO A 186 8.71 -0.80 -1.39
N TYR A 187 8.54 -2.07 -0.97
CA TYR A 187 7.44 -2.52 -0.13
C TYR A 187 7.92 -2.93 1.26
N LEU A 188 7.12 -2.53 2.25
CA LEU A 188 7.22 -2.94 3.64
C LEU A 188 6.03 -3.80 4.02
N TYR A 189 6.24 -4.69 4.99
CA TYR A 189 5.19 -5.46 5.61
C TYR A 189 5.50 -5.67 7.10
N PRO A 190 4.52 -5.51 8.00
CA PRO A 190 4.73 -5.70 9.43
C PRO A 190 5.08 -7.16 9.74
N LEU A 191 6.05 -7.37 10.62
CA LEU A 191 6.25 -8.67 11.26
C LEU A 191 4.95 -9.06 11.96
N TYR A 192 4.58 -10.34 11.88
CA TYR A 192 3.32 -10.87 12.40
C TYR A 192 2.04 -10.45 11.66
N GLY A 193 2.14 -9.70 10.56
CA GLY A 193 1.01 -9.43 9.65
C GLY A 193 0.27 -8.13 9.95
N LEU A 194 -0.70 -7.78 9.09
CA LEU A 194 -1.38 -6.49 9.15
C LEU A 194 -2.25 -6.32 10.40
N GLY A 195 -2.59 -7.41 11.09
CA GLY A 195 -3.29 -7.39 12.38
C GLY A 195 -2.53 -6.64 13.49
N GLU A 196 -1.23 -6.39 13.34
CA GLU A 196 -0.46 -5.57 14.28
C GLU A 196 -0.82 -4.07 14.19
N LEU A 197 -1.25 -3.59 13.02
CA LEU A 197 -1.63 -2.18 12.83
C LEU A 197 -2.77 -1.76 13.77
N PRO A 198 -3.96 -2.41 13.77
CA PRO A 198 -5.04 -2.01 14.66
C PRO A 198 -4.68 -2.20 16.15
N GLN A 199 -3.87 -3.20 16.49
CA GLN A 199 -3.38 -3.38 17.86
C GLN A 199 -2.47 -2.22 18.30
N GLY A 200 -1.55 -1.79 17.43
CA GLY A 200 -0.69 -0.64 17.66
C GLY A 200 -1.50 0.65 17.87
N PHE A 201 -2.54 0.86 17.06
CA PHE A 201 -3.44 2.01 17.22
C PHE A 201 -4.31 1.92 18.48
N ALA A 202 -4.81 0.74 18.85
CA ALA A 202 -5.54 0.55 20.11
C ALA A 202 -4.67 0.90 21.32
N ARG A 203 -3.40 0.47 21.30
CA ARG A 203 -2.42 0.83 22.34
C ARG A 203 -2.13 2.34 22.35
N LEU A 204 -1.96 2.95 21.17
CA LEU A 204 -1.75 4.39 21.06
C LEU A 204 -2.94 5.16 21.66
N SER A 205 -4.17 4.76 21.35
CA SER A 205 -5.38 5.38 21.90
C SER A 205 -5.46 5.29 23.42
N ALA A 206 -5.10 4.15 24.00
CA ALA A 206 -5.05 3.95 25.45
C ALA A 206 -4.08 4.91 26.16
N ILE A 207 -2.96 5.25 25.53
CA ILE A 207 -2.00 6.23 26.07
C ILE A 207 -2.62 7.63 26.17
N TYR A 208 -3.52 7.98 25.27
CA TYR A 208 -4.25 9.26 25.28
C TYR A 208 -5.58 9.16 26.03
N GLY A 209 -5.80 8.13 26.83
CA GLY A 209 -7.01 7.95 27.64
C GLY A 209 -8.21 7.34 26.91
N GLY A 210 -8.05 6.94 25.64
CA GLY A 210 -9.08 6.22 24.89
C GLY A 210 -9.22 4.76 25.35
N THR A 211 -10.40 4.18 25.14
CA THR A 211 -10.64 2.76 25.43
C THR A 211 -11.22 2.08 24.20
N TYR A 212 -10.55 1.03 23.71
CA TYR A 212 -11.04 0.19 22.61
C TYR A 212 -11.95 -0.90 23.18
N MET A 213 -13.22 -0.90 22.78
CA MET A 213 -14.21 -1.88 23.23
C MET A 213 -14.42 -2.97 22.17
N LEU A 214 -14.06 -4.20 22.51
CA LEU A 214 -14.30 -5.38 21.66
C LEU A 214 -15.58 -6.12 22.09
N ASN A 215 -16.17 -6.86 21.15
CA ASN A 215 -17.37 -7.67 21.39
C ASN A 215 -18.54 -6.87 22.00
N LYS A 216 -18.61 -5.57 21.71
CA LYS A 216 -19.65 -4.66 22.19
C LYS A 216 -20.62 -4.34 21.03
N PRO A 217 -21.78 -5.02 20.94
CA PRO A 217 -22.69 -4.87 19.81
C PRO A 217 -23.38 -3.51 19.81
N ILE A 218 -23.46 -2.86 18.66
CA ILE A 218 -24.18 -1.59 18.51
C ILE A 218 -25.67 -1.89 18.26
N GLU A 219 -26.53 -1.35 19.11
CA GLU A 219 -27.99 -1.50 19.03
C GLU A 219 -28.62 -0.36 18.22
N GLU A 220 -28.16 0.87 18.45
CA GLU A 220 -28.76 2.07 17.86
C GLU A 220 -27.71 3.17 17.69
N ILE A 221 -27.82 3.93 16.60
CA ILE A 221 -27.11 5.19 16.41
C ILE A 221 -28.09 6.31 16.77
N VAL A 222 -27.78 7.09 17.80
CA VAL A 222 -28.67 8.15 18.29
C VAL A 222 -28.45 9.40 17.45
N VAL A 223 -29.53 9.91 16.85
CA VAL A 223 -29.51 11.07 15.94
C VAL A 223 -30.49 12.15 16.43
N GLU A 224 -30.00 13.37 16.58
CA GLU A 224 -30.77 14.56 16.94
C GLU A 224 -30.51 15.65 15.90
N ASP A 225 -31.57 16.31 15.41
CA ASP A 225 -31.50 17.35 14.37
C ASP A 225 -30.65 16.96 13.14
N GLY A 226 -30.71 15.68 12.76
CA GLY A 226 -29.94 15.13 11.63
C GLY A 226 -28.45 14.90 11.91
N LYS A 227 -27.99 15.03 13.17
CA LYS A 227 -26.61 14.81 13.60
C LYS A 227 -26.50 13.62 14.55
N VAL A 228 -25.43 12.84 14.42
CA VAL A 228 -25.15 11.74 15.35
C VAL A 228 -24.66 12.32 16.67
N VAL A 229 -25.36 12.01 17.76
CA VAL A 229 -25.03 12.50 19.11
C VAL A 229 -24.59 11.37 20.05
N GLY A 230 -24.75 10.11 19.67
CA GLY A 230 -24.39 8.99 20.53
C GLY A 230 -24.60 7.63 19.89
N VAL A 231 -24.24 6.60 20.65
CA VAL A 231 -24.44 5.19 20.27
C VAL A 231 -24.97 4.43 21.47
N LYS A 232 -25.98 3.59 21.24
CA LYS A 232 -26.53 2.68 22.24
C LYS A 232 -25.94 1.29 22.08
N SER A 233 -25.52 0.69 23.19
CA SER A 233 -24.99 -0.66 23.25
C SER A 233 -25.23 -1.28 24.62
N GLU A 234 -25.76 -2.50 24.65
CA GLU A 234 -26.01 -3.27 25.88
C GLU A 234 -26.94 -2.51 26.86
N GLY A 235 -27.92 -1.77 26.33
CA GLY A 235 -28.85 -0.95 27.11
C GLY A 235 -28.31 0.41 27.57
N GLU A 236 -27.02 0.70 27.40
CA GLU A 236 -26.39 1.98 27.77
C GLU A 236 -26.20 2.89 26.55
N VAL A 237 -26.40 4.21 26.73
CA VAL A 237 -26.16 5.23 25.70
C VAL A 237 -24.87 5.98 26.03
N SER A 238 -23.90 5.92 25.12
CA SER A 238 -22.68 6.72 25.18
C SER A 238 -22.85 7.96 24.29
N ILE A 239 -22.79 9.14 24.89
CA ILE A 239 -22.90 10.42 24.18
C ILE A 239 -21.55 10.77 23.56
N LEU A 240 -21.56 11.15 22.28
CA LEU A 240 -20.40 11.69 21.60
C LEU A 240 -20.19 13.14 22.07
N LEU A 241 -19.12 13.38 22.82
CA LEU A 241 -18.71 14.76 23.13
C LEU A 241 -18.22 15.42 21.83
N SER A 242 -18.87 16.52 21.45
CA SER A 242 -18.61 17.27 20.21
C SER A 242 -17.20 17.87 20.09
N ASN A 243 -16.36 17.77 21.13
CA ASN A 243 -15.05 18.44 21.23
C ASN A 243 -13.84 17.51 21.05
N MET A 244 -14.01 16.27 20.56
CA MET A 244 -12.89 15.30 20.46
C MET A 244 -11.94 15.48 19.26
N PHE A 245 -12.07 16.53 18.45
CA PHE A 245 -11.24 16.74 17.25
C PHE A 245 -10.55 18.11 17.16
N GLU A 246 -10.17 18.72 18.29
CA GLU A 246 -9.11 19.74 18.27
C GLU A 246 -7.74 19.04 18.33
N PHE A 247 -7.35 18.41 17.23
CA PHE A 247 -5.93 18.16 16.99
C PHE A 247 -5.32 19.47 16.47
N SER A 248 -4.58 20.18 17.33
CA SER A 248 -3.68 21.24 16.86
C SER A 248 -2.62 20.59 15.97
N LEU A 249 -2.69 20.87 14.67
CA LEU A 249 -1.59 20.65 13.72
C LEU A 249 -0.41 21.57 14.04
#